data_AF-A0A398ARJ8-F1
#
_entry.id   AF-A0A398ARJ8-F1
#
_cell.length_a   1.000
_cell.length_b   1.000
_cell.length_c   1.000
_cell.angle_alpha   90.00
_cell.angle_beta   90.00
_cell.angle_gamma   90.00
#
_symmetry.space_group_name_H-M   'P 1'
#
loop_
_entity.id
_entity.type
_entity.pdbx_description
1 polymer ?
#
loop_
_entity_poly.entity_id
_entity_poly.type
_entity_poly.pdbx_seq_one_letter_code
_entity_poly.pdbx_strand_id
1 'polypeptide(L)'
;MACSLSTFLSTLLLLSLPLPSTQDLAADKSALLSLRSAVGGRTFLWNTEQTTPCNWTGVACDGANRVTALRLPGFALSGNIPEGIFGNLTNLRTLSLRLNALTGSLPLDLGACADLRRLYLQGNRFSGEIPPLLFGLSNLVRLDLGENEFTGEISSGFKNLTRLKTLYLENNKLSGSLLDLGLGLGLGLGLDQFNVSNNSLNGSIPKSLQKFDSDSFLGTSLCGKPLGACSDEGTVPSQPISVGNIPGKRKSKLSGGAIAGIVIGCVVGFLLIVLVLMVLFRRKGDERTRAVDVETIKQLEIEVPGEKTAVEANEPSTAAVNSSGTRKLVFFGNATKVFELEDLLRASAEVLGKGTFGTAYKAVLDAATLVAVKRLKDVTMADREFKEKIEVVGAMDHENLVPLRAYYCSGDEKLLVPVMVEVVRRIQELRQPGSELVD
;
A
#
# COMPACT_ATOMS: atom_id res chain seq x y z
N MET A 1 -22.26 73.47 -24.72
CA MET A 1 -21.54 74.00 -23.54
C MET A 1 -22.55 74.04 -22.39
N ALA A 2 -22.67 72.96 -21.62
CA ALA A 2 -23.51 72.93 -20.43
C ALA A 2 -22.81 72.00 -19.44
N CYS A 3 -22.35 72.61 -18.35
CA CYS A 3 -21.54 71.99 -17.31
C CYS A 3 -22.31 72.10 -16.00
N SER A 4 -22.29 71.01 -15.24
CA SER A 4 -22.39 70.96 -13.78
C SER A 4 -23.75 71.12 -13.11
N LEU A 5 -24.11 70.08 -12.35
CA LEU A 5 -24.31 70.09 -10.88
C LEU A 5 -25.61 69.39 -10.47
N SER A 6 -25.53 68.11 -10.09
CA SER A 6 -26.04 67.60 -8.81
C SER A 6 -25.93 66.08 -8.78
N THR A 7 -24.75 65.62 -8.39
CA THR A 7 -24.43 64.28 -7.94
C THR A 7 -24.64 64.23 -6.42
N PHE A 8 -25.73 63.65 -5.92
CA PHE A 8 -25.85 63.28 -4.50
C PHE A 8 -27.00 62.27 -4.29
N LEU A 9 -26.87 61.05 -4.82
CA LEU A 9 -27.65 59.89 -4.30
C LEU A 9 -27.13 58.51 -4.74
N SER A 10 -25.81 58.27 -4.75
CA SER A 10 -25.29 56.93 -5.12
C SER A 10 -24.00 56.56 -4.39
N THR A 11 -23.95 56.62 -3.06
CA THR A 11 -22.80 56.07 -2.30
C THR A 11 -23.22 55.40 -0.98
N LEU A 12 -24.15 54.44 -1.04
CA LEU A 12 -24.30 53.44 0.02
C LEU A 12 -24.61 52.06 -0.54
N LEU A 13 -23.74 51.58 -1.42
CA LEU A 13 -23.60 50.16 -1.74
C LEU A 13 -22.13 49.84 -1.99
N LEU A 14 -21.27 50.18 -1.01
CA LEU A 14 -19.99 49.49 -0.86
C LEU A 14 -20.33 48.09 -0.37
N LEU A 15 -20.60 47.22 -1.35
CA LEU A 15 -20.54 45.78 -1.23
C LEU A 15 -19.36 45.43 -0.33
N SER A 16 -19.68 44.73 0.74
CA SER A 16 -18.78 43.82 1.44
C SER A 16 -18.23 42.82 0.41
N LEU A 17 -17.18 43.20 -0.32
CA LEU A 17 -16.37 42.25 -1.06
C LEU A 17 -15.75 41.31 -0.01
N PRO A 18 -16.03 40.00 -0.03
CA PRO A 18 -15.30 39.08 0.82
C PRO A 18 -13.81 39.22 0.50
N LEU A 19 -12.97 39.25 1.54
CA LEU A 19 -11.52 39.19 1.32
C LEU A 19 -11.21 37.98 0.42
N PRO A 20 -10.31 38.09 -0.57
CA PRO A 20 -10.00 37.02 -1.52
C PRO A 20 -9.73 35.66 -0.85
N SER A 21 -9.13 35.70 0.35
CA SER A 21 -8.78 34.52 1.14
C SER A 21 -9.98 33.67 1.59
N THR A 22 -11.15 34.25 1.84
CA THR A 22 -12.31 33.47 2.34
C THR A 22 -13.00 32.67 1.24
N GLN A 23 -13.02 33.20 0.01
CA GLN A 23 -13.63 32.53 -1.13
C GLN A 23 -12.76 31.38 -1.63
N ASP A 24 -11.45 31.58 -1.64
CA ASP A 24 -10.49 30.55 -2.02
C ASP A 24 -10.44 29.38 -1.01
N LEU A 25 -10.52 29.68 0.30
CA LEU A 25 -10.60 28.65 1.34
C LEU A 25 -11.87 27.79 1.21
N ALA A 26 -13.00 28.42 0.87
CA ALA A 26 -14.26 27.72 0.64
C ALA A 26 -14.18 26.82 -0.61
N ALA A 27 -13.50 27.27 -1.67
CA ALA A 27 -13.25 26.46 -2.86
C ALA A 27 -12.35 25.25 -2.55
N ASP A 28 -11.26 25.46 -1.80
CA ASP A 28 -10.37 24.38 -1.36
C ASP A 28 -11.14 23.36 -0.48
N LYS A 29 -11.93 23.83 0.48
CA LYS A 29 -12.78 22.98 1.33
C LYS A 29 -13.78 22.18 0.48
N SER A 30 -14.44 22.83 -0.47
CA SER A 30 -15.41 22.20 -1.36
C SER A 30 -14.77 21.09 -2.21
N ALA A 31 -13.61 21.34 -2.80
CA ALA A 31 -12.85 20.35 -3.55
C ALA A 31 -12.52 19.11 -2.72
N LEU A 32 -12.06 19.30 -1.49
CA LEU A 32 -11.76 18.20 -0.58
C LEU A 32 -13.03 17.41 -0.21
N LEU A 33 -14.16 18.08 0.05
CA LEU A 33 -15.42 17.40 0.30
C LEU A 33 -15.93 16.62 -0.92
N SER A 34 -15.75 17.17 -2.12
CA SER A 34 -16.05 16.46 -3.37
C SER A 34 -15.20 15.19 -3.49
N LEU A 35 -13.89 15.27 -3.23
CA LEU A 35 -13.02 14.10 -3.19
C LEU A 35 -13.51 13.06 -2.18
N ARG A 36 -13.83 13.49 -0.95
CA ARG A 36 -14.37 12.62 0.11
C ARG A 36 -15.62 11.89 -0.34
N SER A 37 -16.51 12.58 -1.05
CA SER A 37 -17.78 12.00 -1.52
C SER A 37 -17.62 11.08 -2.73
N ALA A 38 -16.58 11.30 -3.54
CA ALA A 38 -16.34 10.58 -4.77
C ALA A 38 -15.64 9.23 -4.56
N VAL A 39 -14.75 9.13 -3.57
CA VAL A 39 -13.99 7.91 -3.29
C VAL A 39 -14.64 7.09 -2.18
N GLY A 40 -14.71 5.79 -2.39
CA GLY A 40 -15.08 4.82 -1.35
C GLY A 40 -13.92 4.53 -0.40
N GLY A 41 -14.16 3.63 0.56
CA GLY A 41 -13.15 3.19 1.52
C GLY A 41 -13.43 3.68 2.94
N ARG A 42 -12.40 3.63 3.81
CA ARG A 42 -12.50 4.29 5.12
C ARG A 42 -12.58 5.80 4.90
N THR A 43 -13.72 6.38 5.22
CA THR A 43 -13.89 7.83 5.18
C THR A 43 -12.92 8.44 6.19
N PHE A 44 -12.06 9.35 5.73
CA PHE A 44 -11.29 10.18 6.64
C PHE A 44 -12.27 11.00 7.49
N LEU A 45 -12.06 11.00 8.81
CA LEU A 45 -12.92 11.66 9.81
C LEU A 45 -12.72 13.18 9.81
N TRP A 46 -12.85 13.80 8.64
CA TRP A 46 -12.83 15.26 8.51
C TRP A 46 -14.09 15.84 9.15
N ASN A 47 -13.88 16.74 10.11
CA ASN A 47 -14.96 17.47 10.75
C ASN A 47 -15.49 18.53 9.77
N THR A 48 -16.65 18.24 9.16
CA THR A 48 -17.29 19.09 8.14
C THR A 48 -17.81 20.41 8.70
N GLU A 49 -18.07 20.46 10.01
CA GLU A 49 -18.54 21.64 10.73
C GLU A 49 -17.46 22.71 10.86
N GLN A 50 -16.18 22.32 10.75
CA GLN A 50 -15.08 23.29 10.77
C GLN A 50 -15.10 24.17 9.52
N THR A 51 -14.90 25.47 9.71
CA THR A 51 -14.86 26.45 8.61
C THR A 51 -13.64 26.25 7.70
N THR A 52 -12.53 25.73 8.25
CA THR A 52 -11.27 25.52 7.54
C THR A 52 -10.91 24.03 7.41
N PRO A 53 -10.44 23.57 6.24
CA PRO A 53 -9.91 22.23 6.07
C PRO A 53 -8.47 22.09 6.58
N CYS A 54 -7.83 23.16 7.04
CA CYS A 54 -6.40 23.14 7.38
C CYS A 54 -6.04 22.26 8.59
N ASN A 55 -7.01 21.92 9.43
CA ASN A 55 -6.83 21.00 10.55
C ASN A 55 -7.26 19.57 10.22
N TRP A 56 -7.71 19.31 8.99
CA TRP A 56 -8.12 17.98 8.57
C TRP A 56 -6.91 17.08 8.39
N THR A 57 -7.05 15.82 8.82
CA THR A 57 -6.00 14.82 8.68
C THR A 57 -5.53 14.74 7.23
N GLY A 58 -4.21 14.88 7.03
CA GLY A 58 -3.59 14.82 5.70
C GLY A 58 -3.60 16.13 4.92
N VAL A 59 -4.28 17.18 5.40
CA VAL A 59 -4.32 18.50 4.76
C VAL A 59 -3.27 19.42 5.41
N ALA A 60 -2.56 20.19 4.60
CA ALA A 60 -1.71 21.27 5.08
C ALA A 60 -1.99 22.55 4.30
N CYS A 61 -1.96 23.69 5.01
CA CYS A 61 -2.20 25.01 4.44
C CYS A 61 -0.98 25.93 4.59
N ASP A 62 -0.94 26.98 3.77
CA ASP A 62 0.00 28.09 3.97
C ASP A 62 -0.56 29.17 4.92
N GLY A 63 0.19 30.24 5.14
CA GLY A 63 -0.20 31.36 5.99
C GLY A 63 -1.41 32.16 5.48
N ALA A 64 -1.85 31.94 4.23
CA ALA A 64 -3.07 32.50 3.66
C ALA A 64 -4.26 31.52 3.76
N ASN A 65 -4.10 30.43 4.52
CA ASN A 65 -5.05 29.32 4.65
C ASN A 65 -5.32 28.56 3.34
N ARG A 66 -4.48 28.67 2.32
CA ARG A 66 -4.68 27.90 1.08
C ARG A 66 -4.12 26.50 1.22
N VAL A 67 -4.82 25.50 0.71
CA VAL A 67 -4.38 24.10 0.75
C VAL A 67 -3.16 23.93 -0.14
N THR A 68 -2.03 23.59 0.48
CA THR A 68 -0.74 23.37 -0.21
C THR A 68 -0.32 21.92 -0.26
N ALA A 69 -0.89 21.07 0.60
CA ALA A 69 -0.66 19.63 0.51
C ALA A 69 -1.88 18.82 0.91
N LEU A 70 -2.11 17.73 0.16
CA LEU A 70 -3.04 16.67 0.49
C LEU A 70 -2.27 15.34 0.52
N ARG A 71 -2.19 14.72 1.69
CA ARG A 71 -1.44 13.48 1.95
C ARG A 71 -2.34 12.47 2.62
N LEU A 72 -2.83 11.53 1.83
CA LEU A 72 -3.70 10.44 2.27
C LEU A 72 -3.13 9.06 1.88
N PRO A 73 -1.86 8.74 2.23
CA PRO A 73 -1.29 7.45 1.90
C PRO A 73 -1.92 6.33 2.73
N GLY A 74 -2.35 5.22 2.13
CA GLY A 74 -2.81 4.06 2.91
C GLY A 74 -4.17 4.24 3.60
N PHE A 75 -5.01 5.19 3.16
CA PHE A 75 -6.33 5.45 3.75
C PHE A 75 -7.42 4.46 3.28
N ALA A 76 -7.02 3.41 2.55
CA ALA A 76 -7.93 2.44 1.94
C ALA A 76 -8.95 3.08 1.00
N LEU A 77 -8.57 4.17 0.32
CA LEU A 77 -9.42 4.85 -0.65
C LEU A 77 -9.62 3.97 -1.87
N SER A 78 -10.82 3.97 -2.43
CA SER A 78 -11.15 3.12 -3.56
C SER A 78 -12.10 3.80 -4.54
N GLY A 79 -12.13 3.29 -5.77
CA GLY A 79 -12.97 3.85 -6.83
C GLY A 79 -12.24 4.95 -7.60
N ASN A 80 -12.98 5.62 -8.48
CA ASN A 80 -12.43 6.57 -9.44
C ASN A 80 -12.47 7.99 -8.87
N ILE A 81 -11.47 8.79 -9.23
CA ILE A 81 -11.48 10.23 -8.93
C ILE A 81 -12.12 10.95 -10.13
N PRO A 82 -13.28 11.61 -9.98
CA PRO A 82 -13.91 12.36 -11.06
C PRO A 82 -13.16 13.66 -11.36
N GLU A 83 -13.44 14.22 -12.54
CA GLU A 83 -12.99 15.55 -12.94
C GLU A 83 -13.58 16.66 -12.05
N GLY A 84 -12.88 17.79 -11.95
CA GLY A 84 -13.36 19.02 -11.29
C GLY A 84 -13.05 19.11 -9.79
N ILE A 85 -12.29 18.15 -9.25
CA ILE A 85 -11.82 18.17 -7.85
C ILE A 85 -10.57 19.02 -7.71
N PHE A 86 -9.54 18.74 -8.50
CA PHE A 86 -8.22 19.36 -8.35
C PHE A 86 -8.16 20.76 -8.95
N GLY A 87 -9.04 21.08 -9.90
CA GLY A 87 -9.10 22.41 -10.53
C GLY A 87 -9.22 23.59 -9.56
N ASN A 88 -9.82 23.37 -8.39
CA ASN A 88 -9.97 24.40 -7.36
C ASN A 88 -8.77 24.51 -6.40
N LEU A 89 -7.93 23.48 -6.32
CA LEU A 89 -6.77 23.43 -5.40
C LEU A 89 -5.54 24.10 -6.02
N THR A 90 -5.68 25.36 -6.44
CA THR A 90 -4.70 26.06 -7.28
C THR A 90 -3.32 26.27 -6.62
N ASN A 91 -3.25 26.27 -5.28
CA ASN A 91 -2.01 26.39 -4.51
C ASN A 91 -1.40 25.03 -4.12
N LEU A 92 -1.94 23.92 -4.61
CA LEU A 92 -1.50 22.58 -4.24
C LEU A 92 -0.08 22.33 -4.73
N ARG A 93 0.85 22.07 -3.81
CA ARG A 93 2.26 21.78 -4.06
C ARG A 93 2.60 20.31 -3.88
N THR A 94 1.78 19.57 -3.13
CA THR A 94 2.01 18.14 -2.86
C THR A 94 0.70 17.37 -2.84
N LEU A 95 0.57 16.40 -3.73
CA LEU A 95 -0.51 15.44 -3.72
C LEU A 95 0.07 14.04 -3.50
N SER A 96 -0.39 13.37 -2.44
CA SER A 96 0.00 12.00 -2.14
C SER A 96 -1.23 11.16 -1.85
N LEU A 97 -1.59 10.31 -2.81
CA LEU A 97 -2.66 9.31 -2.72
C LEU A 97 -2.12 7.88 -2.83
N ARG A 98 -0.81 7.69 -2.63
CA ARG A 98 -0.12 6.39 -2.73
C ARG A 98 -0.70 5.32 -1.79
N LEU A 99 -0.51 4.06 -2.13
CA LEU A 99 -0.88 2.89 -1.32
C LEU A 99 -2.39 2.84 -1.02
N ASN A 100 -3.22 3.17 -2.00
CA ASN A 100 -4.69 3.04 -1.91
C ASN A 100 -5.18 2.02 -2.95
N ALA A 101 -6.49 1.92 -3.15
CA ALA A 101 -7.13 1.09 -4.15
C ALA A 101 -7.89 1.95 -5.19
N LEU A 102 -7.38 3.14 -5.50
CA LEU A 102 -7.98 4.06 -6.47
C LEU A 102 -7.85 3.49 -7.88
N THR A 103 -8.89 3.66 -8.69
CA THR A 103 -9.05 3.08 -10.02
C THR A 103 -9.33 4.13 -11.09
N GLY A 104 -9.27 3.73 -12.36
CA GLY A 104 -9.58 4.61 -13.49
C GLY A 104 -8.41 5.49 -13.93
N SER A 105 -8.68 6.40 -14.86
CA SER A 105 -7.68 7.35 -15.37
C SER A 105 -7.40 8.48 -14.41
N LEU A 106 -6.23 9.11 -14.57
CA LEU A 106 -5.95 10.37 -13.89
C LEU A 106 -6.88 11.46 -14.42
N PRO A 107 -7.52 12.25 -13.55
CA PRO A 107 -8.39 13.33 -13.99
C PRO A 107 -7.56 14.46 -14.63
N LEU A 108 -8.06 14.98 -15.75
CA LEU A 108 -7.42 16.00 -16.58
C LEU A 108 -7.24 17.32 -15.83
N ASP A 109 -8.17 17.66 -14.95
CA ASP A 109 -8.13 18.87 -14.14
C ASP A 109 -6.95 18.94 -13.17
N LEU A 110 -6.25 17.82 -12.91
CA LEU A 110 -4.98 17.82 -12.18
C LEU A 110 -3.93 18.72 -12.85
N GLY A 111 -4.01 18.91 -14.17
CA GLY A 111 -3.17 19.84 -14.91
C GLY A 111 -3.34 21.31 -14.52
N ALA A 112 -4.43 21.68 -13.84
CA ALA A 112 -4.66 23.05 -13.37
C ALA A 112 -3.85 23.40 -12.10
N CYS A 113 -3.29 22.41 -11.40
CA CYS A 113 -2.46 22.60 -10.21
C CYS A 113 -1.05 23.08 -10.59
N ALA A 114 -0.91 24.27 -11.19
CA ALA A 114 0.35 24.76 -11.76
C ALA A 114 1.54 24.84 -10.76
N ASP A 115 1.24 24.93 -9.46
CA ASP A 115 2.23 24.96 -8.39
C ASP A 115 2.67 23.57 -7.89
N LEU A 116 2.13 22.49 -8.46
CA LEU A 116 2.38 21.12 -8.01
C LEU A 116 3.86 20.75 -8.18
N ARG A 117 4.49 20.31 -7.08
CA ARG A 117 5.92 19.94 -7.03
C ARG A 117 6.15 18.46 -6.82
N ARG A 118 5.22 17.79 -6.13
CA ARG A 118 5.33 16.39 -5.75
C ARG A 118 4.01 15.68 -5.95
N LEU A 119 4.02 14.67 -6.81
CA LEU A 119 2.87 13.82 -7.09
C LEU A 119 3.23 12.36 -6.79
N TYR A 120 2.56 11.78 -5.80
CA TYR A 120 2.76 10.40 -5.35
C TYR A 120 1.46 9.61 -5.47
N LEU A 121 1.38 8.74 -6.48
CA LEU A 121 0.21 7.93 -6.77
C LEU A 121 0.52 6.44 -6.77
N GLN A 122 1.73 6.05 -6.39
CA GLN A 122 2.18 4.67 -6.49
C GLN A 122 1.40 3.69 -5.61
N GLY A 123 1.31 2.44 -6.03
CA GLY A 123 0.60 1.39 -5.29
C GLY A 123 -0.90 1.64 -5.27
N ASN A 124 -1.46 1.89 -6.46
CA ASN A 124 -2.90 2.03 -6.71
C ASN A 124 -3.28 1.11 -7.89
N ARG A 125 -4.46 1.34 -8.48
CA ARG A 125 -4.94 0.66 -9.70
C ARG A 125 -5.34 1.68 -10.77
N PHE A 126 -4.64 2.82 -10.82
CA PHE A 126 -4.87 3.79 -11.90
C PHE A 126 -4.53 3.16 -13.25
N SER A 127 -5.33 3.42 -14.27
CA SER A 127 -5.24 2.79 -15.58
C SER A 127 -5.45 3.79 -16.72
N GLY A 128 -5.25 3.35 -17.95
CA GLY A 128 -5.25 4.24 -19.12
C GLY A 128 -3.92 4.95 -19.32
N GLU A 129 -3.89 5.91 -20.23
CA GLU A 129 -2.67 6.66 -20.57
C GLU A 129 -2.40 7.79 -19.56
N ILE A 130 -1.14 8.21 -19.47
CA ILE A 130 -0.74 9.40 -18.69
C ILE A 130 -1.23 10.64 -19.47
N PRO A 131 -2.13 11.46 -18.91
CA PRO A 131 -2.80 12.51 -19.66
C PRO A 131 -1.83 13.63 -20.06
N PRO A 132 -1.94 14.20 -21.29
CA PRO A 132 -1.04 15.25 -21.77
C PRO A 132 -0.97 16.49 -20.87
N LEU A 133 -2.05 16.82 -20.16
CA LEU A 133 -2.11 17.96 -19.25
C LEU A 133 -1.10 17.85 -18.09
N LEU A 134 -0.72 16.64 -17.69
CA LEU A 134 0.29 16.41 -16.65
C LEU A 134 1.65 17.01 -17.05
N PHE A 135 1.96 17.03 -18.36
CA PHE A 135 3.20 17.60 -18.89
C PHE A 135 3.23 19.14 -18.86
N GLY A 136 2.12 19.80 -18.54
CA GLY A 136 2.05 21.24 -18.28
C GLY A 136 2.54 21.65 -16.89
N LEU A 137 2.71 20.69 -15.98
CA LEU A 137 3.11 20.93 -14.58
C LEU A 137 4.62 21.21 -14.45
N SER A 138 5.09 22.32 -15.02
CA SER A 138 6.51 22.70 -15.09
C SER A 138 7.22 22.82 -13.73
N ASN A 139 6.47 22.95 -12.63
CA ASN A 139 6.99 22.99 -11.26
C ASN A 139 7.23 21.62 -10.63
N LEU A 140 6.88 20.53 -11.32
CA LEU A 140 6.98 19.18 -10.81
C LEU A 140 8.45 18.77 -10.65
N VAL A 141 8.81 18.38 -9.43
CA VAL A 141 10.15 17.91 -9.05
C VAL A 141 10.16 16.40 -8.86
N ARG A 142 9.05 15.83 -8.38
CA ARG A 142 8.92 14.40 -8.16
C ARG A 142 7.58 13.89 -8.66
N LEU A 143 7.66 12.86 -9.49
CA LEU A 143 6.52 12.13 -10.02
C LEU A 143 6.72 10.64 -9.79
N ASP A 144 5.77 10.04 -9.09
CA ASP A 144 5.80 8.65 -8.71
C ASP A 144 4.46 8.01 -9.06
N LEU A 145 4.45 7.28 -10.18
CA LEU A 145 3.29 6.56 -10.74
C LEU A 145 3.50 5.05 -10.72
N GLY A 146 4.54 4.56 -10.03
CA GLY A 146 4.88 3.14 -10.00
C GLY A 146 3.76 2.27 -9.41
N GLU A 147 3.81 0.96 -9.63
CA GLU A 147 2.84 0.01 -9.07
C GLU A 147 1.37 0.41 -9.35
N ASN A 148 1.06 0.57 -10.62
CA ASN A 148 -0.28 0.90 -11.13
C ASN A 148 -0.57 0.08 -12.40
N GLU A 149 -1.60 0.45 -13.15
CA GLU A 149 -1.99 -0.19 -14.41
C GLU A 149 -1.95 0.76 -15.60
N PHE A 150 -1.07 1.78 -15.58
CA PHE A 150 -0.92 2.73 -16.69
C PHE A 150 -0.47 2.04 -17.98
N THR A 151 -1.08 2.41 -19.09
CA THR A 151 -0.84 1.89 -20.44
C THR A 151 -0.38 3.00 -21.38
N GLY A 152 -0.15 2.66 -22.65
CA GLY A 152 0.29 3.61 -23.68
C GLY A 152 1.80 3.78 -23.72
N GLU A 153 2.26 4.74 -24.50
CA GLU A 153 3.67 5.06 -24.66
C GLU A 153 4.14 6.10 -23.64
N ILE A 154 5.44 6.11 -23.34
CA ILE A 154 6.05 7.17 -22.54
C ILE A 154 6.24 8.41 -23.45
N SER A 155 5.29 9.34 -23.37
CA SER A 155 5.22 10.54 -24.22
C SER A 155 6.45 11.46 -24.14
N SER A 156 6.81 12.06 -25.28
CA SER A 156 7.74 13.21 -25.35
C SER A 156 7.37 14.41 -24.49
N GLY A 157 6.12 14.53 -24.04
CA GLY A 157 5.67 15.58 -23.13
C GLY A 157 6.47 15.66 -21.82
N PHE A 158 7.06 14.55 -21.34
CA PHE A 158 7.91 14.56 -20.15
C PHE A 158 9.05 15.58 -20.24
N LYS A 159 9.54 15.90 -21.44
CA LYS A 159 10.55 16.95 -21.70
C LYS A 159 10.15 18.33 -21.16
N ASN A 160 8.86 18.63 -21.10
CA ASN A 160 8.34 19.91 -20.61
C ASN A 160 8.44 20.05 -19.08
N LEU A 161 8.65 18.95 -18.36
CA LEU A 161 8.84 18.92 -16.91
C LEU A 161 10.29 19.26 -16.56
N THR A 162 10.71 20.48 -16.87
CA THR A 162 12.12 20.94 -16.81
C THR A 162 12.73 20.92 -15.42
N ARG A 163 11.90 20.83 -14.36
CA ARG A 163 12.33 20.76 -12.95
C ARG A 163 12.31 19.34 -12.39
N LEU A 164 11.91 18.35 -13.17
CA LEU A 164 11.73 16.99 -12.70
C LEU A 164 13.07 16.36 -12.34
N LYS A 165 13.15 15.84 -11.11
CA LYS A 165 14.34 15.18 -10.56
C LYS A 165 14.12 13.72 -10.24
N THR A 166 12.90 13.34 -9.90
CA THR A 166 12.53 11.93 -9.74
C THR A 166 11.37 11.56 -10.65
N LEU A 167 11.56 10.48 -11.39
CA LEU A 167 10.53 9.84 -12.19
C LEU A 167 10.50 8.33 -11.93
N TYR A 168 9.43 7.85 -11.33
CA TYR A 168 9.18 6.43 -11.08
C TYR A 168 7.91 5.99 -11.80
N LEU A 169 8.06 4.98 -12.66
CA LEU A 169 7.03 4.42 -13.54
C LEU A 169 7.03 2.88 -13.50
N GLU A 170 7.81 2.27 -12.61
CA GLU A 170 7.97 0.82 -12.52
C GLU A 170 6.65 0.09 -12.23
N ASN A 171 6.57 -1.19 -12.58
CA ASN A 171 5.39 -2.03 -12.31
C ASN A 171 4.10 -1.41 -12.88
N ASN A 172 4.11 -1.14 -14.19
CA ASN A 172 2.95 -0.68 -14.96
C ASN A 172 2.82 -1.52 -16.25
N LYS A 173 1.97 -1.09 -17.19
CA LYS A 173 1.75 -1.71 -18.50
C LYS A 173 2.21 -0.78 -19.63
N LEU A 174 3.17 0.12 -19.36
CA LEU A 174 3.68 1.09 -20.33
C LEU A 174 4.46 0.37 -21.44
N SER A 175 4.39 0.91 -22.65
CA SER A 175 4.94 0.29 -23.86
C SER A 175 5.69 1.30 -24.72
N GLY A 176 6.20 0.85 -25.86
CA GLY A 176 6.99 1.68 -26.78
C GLY A 176 8.44 1.86 -26.34
N SER A 177 9.11 2.82 -26.98
CA SER A 177 10.55 3.07 -26.81
C SER A 177 10.82 4.27 -25.91
N LEU A 178 11.92 4.23 -25.17
CA LEU A 178 12.39 5.36 -24.37
C LEU A 178 12.93 6.52 -25.22
N LEU A 179 13.09 6.35 -26.55
CA LEU A 179 13.55 7.39 -27.46
C LEU A 179 12.56 8.56 -27.57
N ASP A 180 11.27 8.33 -27.33
CA ASP A 180 10.25 9.39 -27.40
C ASP A 180 10.32 10.36 -26.20
N LEU A 181 11.08 10.09 -25.14
CA LEU A 181 11.32 11.07 -24.06
C LEU A 181 12.07 12.36 -24.50
N GLY A 182 12.28 12.59 -25.80
CA GLY A 182 13.05 13.71 -26.34
C GLY A 182 14.56 13.61 -26.06
N LEU A 183 15.00 12.45 -25.56
CA LEU A 183 16.34 12.18 -25.06
C LEU A 183 17.37 11.89 -26.16
N GLY A 184 16.91 11.76 -27.42
CA GLY A 184 17.76 11.58 -28.59
C GLY A 184 18.61 12.81 -28.97
N LEU A 185 18.30 13.99 -28.43
CA LEU A 185 18.97 15.27 -28.77
C LEU A 185 19.93 15.79 -27.69
N GLY A 186 20.28 14.98 -26.68
CA GLY A 186 21.23 15.40 -25.63
C GLY A 186 20.67 16.36 -24.57
N LEU A 187 19.38 16.73 -24.68
CA LEU A 187 18.64 17.48 -23.66
C LEU A 187 18.07 16.49 -22.63
N GLY A 188 18.95 15.94 -21.79
CA GLY A 188 18.53 15.05 -20.71
C GLY A 188 17.68 15.79 -19.67
N LEU A 189 16.62 15.14 -19.17
CA LEU A 189 15.74 15.65 -18.10
C LEU A 189 16.43 15.99 -16.76
N GLY A 190 17.76 15.90 -16.67
CA GLY A 190 18.49 16.20 -15.44
C GLY A 190 18.04 15.37 -14.23
N LEU A 191 17.43 14.19 -14.47
CA LEU A 191 16.86 13.32 -13.44
C LEU A 191 17.96 12.81 -12.51
N ASP A 192 17.68 12.82 -11.21
CA ASP A 192 18.56 12.28 -10.17
C ASP A 192 18.13 10.86 -9.78
N GLN A 193 16.84 10.53 -9.93
CA GLN A 193 16.27 9.21 -9.66
C GLN A 193 15.32 8.79 -10.79
N PHE A 194 15.44 7.55 -11.26
CA PHE A 194 14.66 7.03 -12.37
C PHE A 194 14.44 5.52 -12.26
N ASN A 195 13.22 5.06 -12.53
CA ASN A 195 12.89 3.64 -12.62
C ASN A 195 11.70 3.41 -13.57
N VAL A 196 11.85 2.45 -14.48
CA VAL A 196 10.83 2.03 -15.46
C VAL A 196 10.72 0.50 -15.52
N SER A 197 11.33 -0.21 -14.58
CA SER A 197 11.33 -1.67 -14.53
C SER A 197 9.92 -2.27 -14.52
N ASN A 198 9.81 -3.52 -14.96
CA ASN A 198 8.54 -4.27 -15.00
C ASN A 198 7.45 -3.51 -15.77
N ASN A 199 7.74 -3.24 -17.04
CA ASN A 199 6.84 -2.65 -18.04
C ASN A 199 7.04 -3.37 -19.39
N SER A 200 6.19 -3.07 -20.37
CA SER A 200 6.26 -3.60 -21.75
C SER A 200 7.12 -2.73 -22.69
N LEU A 201 8.14 -2.04 -22.16
CA LEU A 201 9.02 -1.17 -22.93
C LEU A 201 9.99 -1.96 -23.81
N ASN A 202 10.37 -1.41 -24.97
CA ASN A 202 11.27 -2.05 -25.92
C ASN A 202 12.28 -1.06 -26.53
N GLY A 203 13.22 -1.60 -27.31
CA GLY A 203 14.25 -0.81 -27.97
C GLY A 203 15.48 -0.54 -27.11
N SER A 204 16.30 0.43 -27.53
CA SER A 204 17.57 0.72 -26.87
C SER A 204 17.44 1.77 -25.77
N ILE A 205 18.21 1.63 -24.68
CA ILE A 205 18.30 2.60 -23.60
C ILE A 205 19.05 3.86 -24.09
N PRO A 206 18.40 5.04 -24.10
CA PRO A 206 19.03 6.30 -24.50
C PRO A 206 20.23 6.65 -23.63
N LYS A 207 21.29 7.22 -24.23
CA LYS A 207 22.55 7.58 -23.55
C LYS A 207 22.35 8.37 -22.25
N SER A 208 21.38 9.28 -22.22
CA SER A 208 21.05 10.12 -21.06
C SER A 208 20.53 9.35 -19.84
N LEU A 209 20.01 8.14 -20.03
CA LEU A 209 19.49 7.27 -18.97
C LEU A 209 20.49 6.17 -18.58
N GLN A 210 21.59 5.99 -19.33
CA GLN A 210 22.58 4.94 -19.04
C GLN A 210 23.36 5.16 -17.75
N LYS A 211 23.18 6.32 -17.10
CA LYS A 211 23.73 6.62 -15.77
C LYS A 211 22.98 5.95 -14.63
N PHE A 212 21.76 5.46 -14.88
CA PHE A 212 20.96 4.73 -13.89
C PHE A 212 21.34 3.26 -13.89
N ASP A 213 21.13 2.58 -12.77
CA ASP A 213 21.50 1.18 -12.59
C ASP A 213 20.65 0.23 -13.44
N SER A 214 21.15 -0.98 -13.66
CA SER A 214 20.42 -2.03 -14.42
C SER A 214 19.03 -2.29 -13.86
N ASP A 215 18.88 -2.21 -12.54
CA ASP A 215 17.63 -2.48 -11.82
C ASP A 215 16.51 -1.53 -12.25
N SER A 216 16.83 -0.30 -12.66
CA SER A 216 15.87 0.67 -13.18
C SER A 216 15.20 0.25 -14.49
N PHE A 217 15.71 -0.80 -15.16
CA PHE A 217 15.26 -1.24 -16.49
C PHE A 217 14.87 -2.73 -16.55
N LEU A 218 15.03 -3.49 -15.46
CA LEU A 218 14.72 -4.92 -15.44
C LEU A 218 13.25 -5.21 -15.73
N GLY A 219 12.94 -6.42 -16.19
CA GLY A 219 11.55 -6.81 -16.50
C GLY A 219 10.92 -6.05 -17.67
N THR A 220 11.74 -5.42 -18.52
CA THR A 220 11.35 -4.81 -19.80
C THR A 220 12.00 -5.58 -20.96
N SER A 221 11.64 -5.23 -22.20
CA SER A 221 12.34 -5.68 -23.42
C SER A 221 13.41 -4.69 -23.89
N LEU A 222 13.92 -3.84 -22.98
CA LEU A 222 14.97 -2.87 -23.29
C LEU A 222 16.34 -3.54 -23.41
N CYS A 223 17.20 -2.95 -24.22
CA CYS A 223 18.59 -3.38 -24.42
C CYS A 223 19.55 -2.19 -24.48
N GLY A 224 20.85 -2.45 -24.48
CA GLY A 224 21.91 -1.46 -24.32
C GLY A 224 22.32 -1.28 -22.86
N LYS A 225 23.44 -0.59 -22.61
CA LYS A 225 23.92 -0.30 -21.26
C LYS A 225 22.85 0.46 -20.46
N PRO A 226 22.67 0.20 -19.15
CA PRO A 226 23.44 -0.71 -18.28
C PRO A 226 23.07 -2.20 -18.38
N LEU A 227 22.12 -2.59 -19.25
CA LEU A 227 21.74 -3.98 -19.48
C LEU A 227 22.75 -4.68 -20.43
N GLY A 228 22.29 -5.65 -21.22
CA GLY A 228 23.08 -6.32 -22.26
C GLY A 228 23.05 -5.59 -23.60
N ALA A 229 23.91 -5.99 -24.55
CA ALA A 229 23.88 -5.45 -25.91
C ALA A 229 22.52 -5.72 -26.59
N CYS A 230 22.09 -4.81 -27.47
CA CYS A 230 20.95 -5.06 -28.35
C CYS A 230 21.33 -6.11 -29.38
N SER A 231 20.46 -7.09 -29.61
CA SER A 231 20.60 -8.00 -30.74
C SER A 231 20.28 -7.24 -32.02
N ASP A 232 21.20 -7.23 -32.99
CA ASP A 232 20.91 -6.69 -34.31
C ASP A 232 19.83 -7.58 -34.97
N GLU A 233 18.59 -7.10 -35.03
CA GLU A 233 17.56 -7.71 -35.87
C GLU A 233 17.91 -7.47 -37.35
N GLY A 234 18.46 -8.49 -38.00
CA GLY A 234 18.26 -8.75 -39.43
C GLY A 234 19.22 -8.07 -40.40
N THR A 235 20.30 -8.77 -40.76
CA THR A 235 20.86 -8.68 -42.12
C THR A 235 20.95 -10.09 -42.71
N VAL A 236 20.17 -10.33 -43.77
CA VAL A 236 20.12 -11.56 -44.59
C VAL A 236 21.41 -11.68 -45.45
N PRO A 237 21.86 -12.89 -45.82
CA PRO A 237 23.28 -13.21 -45.91
C PRO A 237 23.89 -13.06 -47.31
N SER A 238 25.19 -12.80 -47.36
CA SER A 238 26.05 -13.05 -48.51
C SER A 238 27.12 -14.08 -48.14
N GLN A 239 27.17 -15.15 -48.93
CA GLN A 239 28.00 -16.36 -48.91
C GLN A 239 29.55 -16.15 -48.88
N PRO A 240 30.41 -17.20 -48.88
CA PRO A 240 30.37 -18.48 -48.12
C PRO A 240 31.77 -18.94 -47.56
N ILE A 241 31.76 -20.05 -46.81
CA ILE A 241 32.87 -21.00 -46.47
C ILE A 241 34.00 -20.52 -45.52
N SER A 242 34.08 -21.10 -44.32
CA SER A 242 35.10 -22.11 -43.98
C SER A 242 34.90 -22.72 -42.59
N VAL A 243 35.06 -24.03 -42.53
CA VAL A 243 34.93 -24.91 -41.37
C VAL A 243 36.15 -24.75 -40.46
N GLY A 244 35.91 -24.55 -39.16
CA GLY A 244 36.90 -24.65 -38.09
C GLY A 244 36.23 -24.78 -36.72
N ASN A 245 36.35 -25.97 -36.10
CA ASN A 245 35.89 -26.31 -34.74
C ASN A 245 36.45 -25.33 -33.67
N ILE A 246 35.88 -25.03 -32.50
CA ILE A 246 35.55 -25.81 -31.26
C ILE A 246 34.93 -24.76 -30.24
N PRO A 247 34.21 -25.06 -29.13
CA PRO A 247 33.12 -25.99 -28.84
C PRO A 247 31.82 -25.26 -28.39
N GLY A 248 30.65 -25.75 -28.79
CA GLY A 248 29.37 -25.31 -28.24
C GLY A 248 29.12 -25.85 -26.83
N LYS A 249 28.78 -24.97 -25.88
CA LYS A 249 28.24 -25.31 -24.56
C LYS A 249 26.90 -26.06 -24.75
N ARG A 250 26.93 -27.39 -24.62
CA ARG A 250 25.72 -28.23 -24.62
C ARG A 250 24.88 -27.88 -23.39
N LYS A 251 23.61 -27.51 -23.58
CA LYS A 251 22.60 -27.61 -22.52
C LYS A 251 22.40 -29.09 -22.20
N SER A 252 22.86 -29.55 -21.04
CA SER A 252 22.66 -30.91 -20.56
C SER A 252 21.19 -31.10 -20.18
N LYS A 253 20.41 -31.77 -21.04
CA LYS A 253 19.14 -32.35 -20.63
C LYS A 253 19.44 -33.51 -19.67
N LEU A 254 18.89 -33.45 -18.46
CA LEU A 254 19.04 -34.51 -17.46
C LEU A 254 18.39 -35.79 -17.99
N SER A 255 19.09 -36.91 -17.83
CA SER A 255 18.62 -38.24 -18.23
C SER A 255 17.28 -38.57 -17.56
N GLY A 256 16.35 -39.18 -18.29
CA GLY A 256 15.04 -39.59 -17.75
C GLY A 256 15.16 -40.47 -16.50
N GLY A 257 16.25 -41.22 -16.35
CA GLY A 257 16.55 -41.99 -15.14
C GLY A 257 16.86 -41.13 -13.91
N ALA A 258 17.49 -39.96 -14.09
CA ALA A 258 17.77 -39.04 -12.99
C ALA A 258 16.48 -38.38 -12.47
N ILE A 259 15.56 -38.07 -13.37
CA ILE A 259 14.24 -37.52 -13.02
C ILE A 259 13.40 -38.59 -12.31
N ALA A 260 13.39 -39.83 -12.80
CA ALA A 260 12.67 -40.93 -12.17
C ALA A 260 13.22 -41.25 -10.76
N GLY A 261 14.53 -41.20 -10.56
CA GLY A 261 15.15 -41.44 -9.25
C GLY A 261 14.78 -40.38 -8.19
N ILE A 262 14.71 -39.10 -8.58
CA ILE A 262 14.31 -38.02 -7.67
C ILE A 262 12.85 -38.19 -7.24
N VAL A 263 11.95 -38.53 -8.17
CA VAL A 263 10.53 -38.72 -7.87
C VAL A 263 10.32 -39.89 -6.91
N ILE A 264 10.99 -41.03 -7.15
CA ILE A 264 10.90 -42.21 -6.27
C ILE A 264 11.47 -41.88 -4.88
N GLY A 265 12.61 -41.17 -4.81
CA GLY A 265 13.22 -40.74 -3.55
C GLY A 265 12.30 -39.83 -2.74
N CYS A 266 11.61 -38.88 -3.39
CA CYS A 266 10.65 -38.00 -2.73
C CYS A 266 9.44 -38.75 -2.18
N VAL A 267 8.92 -39.73 -2.92
CA VAL A 267 7.77 -40.54 -2.46
C VAL A 267 8.15 -41.41 -1.27
N VAL A 268 9.30 -42.07 -1.31
CA VAL A 268 9.79 -42.88 -0.18
C VAL A 268 10.09 -42.01 1.04
N GLY A 269 10.73 -40.84 0.84
CA GLY A 269 11.01 -39.89 1.91
C GLY A 269 9.72 -39.37 2.57
N PHE A 270 8.70 -39.05 1.77
CA PHE A 270 7.40 -38.62 2.29
C PHE A 270 6.72 -39.71 3.12
N LEU A 271 6.73 -40.96 2.65
CA LEU A 271 6.15 -42.08 3.40
C LEU A 271 6.86 -42.34 4.73
N LEU A 272 8.18 -42.19 4.79
CA LEU A 272 8.94 -42.30 6.05
C LEU A 272 8.58 -41.18 7.03
N ILE A 273 8.41 -39.96 6.55
CA ILE A 273 8.00 -38.81 7.39
C ILE A 273 6.60 -39.05 7.96
N VAL A 274 5.65 -39.53 7.16
CA VAL A 274 4.29 -39.86 7.62
C VAL A 274 4.32 -40.96 8.68
N LEU A 275 5.18 -41.98 8.51
CA LEU A 275 5.31 -43.07 9.47
C LEU A 275 5.90 -42.59 10.81
N VAL A 276 6.90 -41.70 10.77
CA VAL A 276 7.44 -41.06 11.98
C VAL A 276 6.38 -40.22 12.68
N LEU A 277 5.60 -39.43 11.93
CA LEU A 277 4.50 -38.63 12.49
C LEU A 277 3.44 -39.53 13.14
N MET A 278 3.06 -40.65 12.51
CA MET A 278 2.13 -41.60 13.12
C MET A 278 2.68 -42.19 14.42
N VAL A 279 3.97 -42.51 14.51
CA VAL A 279 4.60 -43.00 15.76
C VAL A 279 4.60 -41.91 16.84
N LEU A 280 4.89 -40.66 16.48
CA LEU A 280 4.86 -39.53 17.42
C LEU A 280 3.44 -39.23 17.93
N PHE A 281 2.43 -39.33 17.07
CA PHE A 281 1.04 -39.16 17.46
C PHE A 281 0.51 -40.32 18.31
N ARG A 282 1.00 -41.55 18.08
CA ARG A 282 0.65 -42.69 18.94
C ARG A 282 1.30 -42.61 20.32
N ARG A 283 2.52 -42.08 20.44
CA ARG A 283 3.17 -41.82 21.75
C ARG A 283 2.45 -40.74 22.55
N LYS A 284 1.84 -39.75 21.88
CA LYS A 284 1.07 -38.68 22.53
C LYS A 284 -0.33 -39.12 23.00
N GLY A 285 -0.81 -40.28 22.55
CA GLY A 285 -2.10 -40.85 22.95
C GLY A 285 -2.07 -41.58 24.30
N ASP A 286 -0.90 -42.10 24.72
CA ASP A 286 -0.77 -42.91 25.94
C ASP A 286 -0.60 -42.09 27.23
N GLU A 287 -0.20 -40.81 27.12
CA GLU A 287 -0.05 -39.92 28.30
C GLU A 287 -1.38 -39.34 28.82
N ARG A 288 -2.48 -39.49 28.09
CA ARG A 288 -3.75 -38.79 28.42
C ARG A 288 -4.75 -39.60 29.25
N THR A 289 -4.36 -40.78 29.73
CA THR A 289 -5.30 -41.74 30.38
C THR A 289 -4.99 -42.03 31.86
N ARG A 290 -4.33 -41.12 32.59
CA ARG A 290 -4.21 -41.23 34.05
C ARG A 290 -4.34 -39.86 34.72
N ALA A 291 -5.19 -39.82 35.76
CA ALA A 291 -5.73 -38.65 36.46
C ALA A 291 -6.90 -38.00 35.70
N VAL A 292 -8.14 -38.03 36.19
CA VAL A 292 -8.58 -37.57 37.51
C VAL A 292 -9.85 -38.32 37.91
N ASP A 293 -9.96 -38.59 39.21
CA ASP A 293 -11.08 -39.26 39.88
C ASP A 293 -11.51 -38.36 41.07
N VAL A 294 -12.81 -38.36 41.40
CA VAL A 294 -13.47 -37.89 42.66
C VAL A 294 -13.57 -36.34 42.83
N GLU A 295 -14.64 -35.65 43.31
CA GLU A 295 -15.85 -35.99 44.07
C GLU A 295 -16.96 -34.92 43.93
N THR A 296 -18.16 -35.29 44.37
CA THR A 296 -19.48 -34.63 44.34
C THR A 296 -19.74 -33.73 45.56
N ILE A 297 -20.38 -32.55 45.44
CA ILE A 297 -21.30 -31.98 46.48
C ILE A 297 -22.45 -31.18 45.82
N LYS A 298 -23.68 -31.41 46.33
CA LYS A 298 -25.00 -30.82 46.00
C LYS A 298 -25.31 -29.52 46.77
N GLN A 299 -26.24 -28.71 46.28
CA GLN A 299 -27.48 -28.19 46.95
C GLN A 299 -28.14 -27.08 46.08
N LEU A 300 -29.34 -27.29 45.49
CA LEU A 300 -30.73 -27.03 45.98
C LEU A 300 -31.01 -25.53 46.26
N GLU A 301 -31.67 -24.80 45.35
CA GLU A 301 -33.14 -24.59 45.15
C GLU A 301 -33.75 -23.49 46.06
N ILE A 302 -34.51 -22.55 45.47
CA ILE A 302 -35.88 -22.14 45.87
C ILE A 302 -36.38 -21.04 44.91
N GLU A 303 -37.59 -21.29 44.40
CA GLU A 303 -38.42 -20.52 43.48
C GLU A 303 -39.56 -19.85 44.29
N VAL A 304 -40.16 -18.74 43.81
CA VAL A 304 -41.60 -18.38 43.96
C VAL A 304 -41.94 -17.09 43.16
N PRO A 305 -43.18 -16.93 42.62
CA PRO A 305 -43.46 -16.16 41.39
C PRO A 305 -44.55 -15.06 41.51
N GLY A 306 -44.71 -14.26 40.45
CA GLY A 306 -46.00 -13.67 40.01
C GLY A 306 -46.06 -12.15 39.85
N GLU A 307 -46.31 -11.65 38.63
CA GLU A 307 -47.59 -11.06 38.18
C GLU A 307 -47.45 -10.35 36.80
N LYS A 308 -48.52 -10.42 35.98
CA LYS A 308 -48.58 -10.06 34.55
C LYS A 308 -49.16 -8.65 34.34
N THR A 309 -48.64 -7.89 33.36
CA THR A 309 -49.49 -7.23 32.34
C THR A 309 -48.68 -6.92 31.07
N ALA A 310 -49.20 -7.32 29.92
CA ALA A 310 -48.60 -7.19 28.59
C ALA A 310 -48.98 -5.86 27.91
N VAL A 311 -48.15 -5.35 26.99
CA VAL A 311 -48.47 -5.09 25.56
C VAL A 311 -47.17 -4.87 24.76
N GLU A 312 -46.96 -5.76 23.79
CA GLU A 312 -46.27 -5.72 22.49
C GLU A 312 -45.11 -4.74 22.18
N ALA A 313 -43.93 -5.31 21.87
CA ALA A 313 -43.38 -5.35 20.50
C ALA A 313 -42.16 -6.29 20.43
N ASN A 314 -42.09 -7.09 19.36
CA ASN A 314 -41.12 -8.17 19.12
C ASN A 314 -39.64 -7.72 19.07
N GLU A 315 -38.86 -8.20 20.05
CA GLU A 315 -37.46 -8.63 19.87
C GLU A 315 -37.34 -10.08 20.37
N PRO A 316 -36.59 -10.97 19.70
CA PRO A 316 -35.99 -12.11 20.36
C PRO A 316 -34.56 -11.75 20.76
N SER A 317 -34.40 -11.50 22.05
CA SER A 317 -33.13 -11.37 22.76
C SER A 317 -32.38 -12.70 22.84
N THR A 318 -31.07 -12.60 22.58
CA THR A 318 -29.95 -13.26 23.31
C THR A 318 -30.00 -14.76 23.61
N ALA A 319 -28.98 -15.47 23.09
CA ALA A 319 -28.32 -16.53 23.85
C ALA A 319 -26.95 -16.01 24.33
N ALA A 320 -26.89 -15.58 25.60
CA ALA A 320 -25.65 -15.54 26.35
C ALA A 320 -25.22 -16.99 26.59
N VAL A 321 -24.14 -17.41 25.94
CA VAL A 321 -23.48 -18.69 26.23
C VAL A 321 -22.27 -18.41 27.10
N ASN A 322 -22.26 -19.12 28.23
CA ASN A 322 -21.21 -19.14 29.23
C ASN A 322 -19.81 -19.32 28.63
N SER A 323 -18.89 -18.56 29.22
CA SER A 323 -17.44 -18.60 29.01
C SER A 323 -16.86 -20.01 29.20
N SER A 324 -16.55 -20.65 28.09
CA SER A 324 -15.41 -21.55 27.97
C SER A 324 -14.24 -20.72 27.42
N GLY A 325 -13.04 -20.90 27.96
CA GLY A 325 -11.82 -20.12 27.65
C GLY A 325 -11.41 -20.21 26.17
N THR A 326 -12.11 -19.47 25.33
CA THR A 326 -11.97 -19.52 23.88
C THR A 326 -10.72 -18.75 23.48
N ARG A 327 -9.83 -19.44 22.77
CA ARG A 327 -8.61 -18.91 22.15
C ARG A 327 -8.98 -17.80 21.19
N LYS A 328 -9.06 -16.57 21.70
CA LYS A 328 -9.59 -15.43 20.94
C LYS A 328 -8.50 -14.41 20.68
N LEU A 329 -8.45 -13.94 19.44
CA LEU A 329 -7.62 -12.81 19.05
C LEU A 329 -8.18 -11.52 19.69
N VAL A 330 -7.35 -10.78 20.40
CA VAL A 330 -7.74 -9.54 21.10
C VAL A 330 -7.31 -8.34 20.25
N PHE A 331 -8.28 -7.52 19.84
CA PHE A 331 -8.05 -6.34 19.01
C PHE A 331 -7.90 -5.08 19.86
N PHE A 332 -7.01 -4.18 19.43
CA PHE A 332 -6.82 -2.89 20.08
C PHE A 332 -7.82 -1.85 19.57
N GLY A 333 -8.32 -1.01 20.48
CA GLY A 333 -9.29 0.06 20.17
C GLY A 333 -10.60 -0.44 19.56
N ASN A 334 -11.28 0.43 18.79
CA ASN A 334 -12.49 0.06 18.04
C ASN A 334 -12.16 -0.57 16.67
N ALA A 335 -11.08 -1.36 16.61
CA ALA A 335 -10.68 -2.03 15.39
C ALA A 335 -11.75 -3.04 14.98
N THR A 336 -12.29 -2.87 13.78
CA THR A 336 -13.26 -3.80 13.20
C THR A 336 -12.66 -5.20 13.17
N LYS A 337 -13.38 -6.19 13.69
CA LYS A 337 -12.99 -7.61 13.59
C LYS A 337 -13.17 -8.03 12.14
N VAL A 338 -12.06 -8.05 11.40
CA VAL A 338 -12.06 -8.43 9.98
C VAL A 338 -11.67 -9.90 9.79
N PHE A 339 -11.11 -10.53 10.82
CA PHE A 339 -10.69 -11.95 10.81
C PHE A 339 -10.60 -12.48 12.25
N GLU A 340 -10.70 -13.80 12.40
CA GLU A 340 -10.56 -14.51 13.67
C GLU A 340 -9.20 -15.23 13.77
N LEU A 341 -8.93 -15.87 14.91
CA LEU A 341 -7.66 -16.57 15.12
C LEU A 341 -7.54 -17.75 14.15
N GLU A 342 -8.65 -18.43 13.89
CA GLU A 342 -8.80 -19.56 13.00
C GLU A 342 -8.40 -19.22 11.57
N ASP A 343 -8.80 -18.03 11.09
CA ASP A 343 -8.43 -17.54 9.77
C ASP A 343 -6.91 -17.33 9.68
N LEU A 344 -6.30 -16.79 10.73
CA LEU A 344 -4.86 -16.55 10.81
C LEU A 344 -4.06 -17.86 10.87
N LEU A 345 -4.60 -18.89 11.53
CA LEU A 345 -3.98 -20.22 11.59
C LEU A 345 -4.15 -21.00 10.28
N ARG A 346 -5.23 -20.76 9.52
CA ARG A 346 -5.50 -21.39 8.22
C ARG A 346 -4.81 -20.68 7.05
N ALA A 347 -4.48 -19.40 7.22
CA ALA A 347 -3.89 -18.55 6.18
C ALA A 347 -2.61 -19.14 5.58
N SER A 348 -2.47 -18.97 4.26
CA SER A 348 -1.16 -19.15 3.62
C SER A 348 -0.21 -18.05 4.12
N ALA A 349 1.00 -18.44 4.51
CA ALA A 349 1.95 -17.54 5.15
C ALA A 349 3.31 -17.58 4.46
N GLU A 350 3.80 -16.41 4.05
CA GLU A 350 5.15 -16.20 3.55
C GLU A 350 6.03 -15.68 4.69
N VAL A 351 7.20 -16.29 4.91
CA VAL A 351 8.11 -15.85 5.97
C VAL A 351 8.79 -14.54 5.54
N LEU A 352 8.52 -13.45 6.26
CA LEU A 352 9.14 -12.15 6.02
C LEU A 352 10.54 -12.05 6.65
N GLY A 353 10.77 -12.73 7.77
CA GLY A 353 12.06 -12.74 8.44
C GLY A 353 12.05 -13.43 9.79
N LYS A 354 13.21 -13.98 10.19
CA LYS A 354 13.46 -14.56 11.52
C LYS A 354 14.41 -13.67 12.29
N GLY A 355 13.99 -13.21 13.46
CA GLY A 355 14.81 -12.40 14.36
C GLY A 355 14.97 -13.07 15.71
N THR A 356 15.73 -12.42 16.59
CA THR A 356 15.98 -12.85 17.97
C THR A 356 14.68 -13.06 18.76
N PHE A 357 13.69 -12.20 18.55
CA PHE A 357 12.39 -12.24 19.23
C PHE A 357 11.33 -13.06 18.49
N GLY A 358 11.72 -13.89 17.52
CA GLY A 358 10.82 -14.80 16.80
C GLY A 358 10.61 -14.45 15.33
N THR A 359 9.58 -15.04 14.72
CA THR A 359 9.41 -15.07 13.27
C THR A 359 8.27 -14.17 12.82
N ALA A 360 8.52 -13.38 11.77
CA ALA A 360 7.53 -12.54 11.11
C ALA A 360 7.04 -13.23 9.83
N TYR A 361 5.73 -13.18 9.62
CA TYR A 361 5.04 -13.76 8.48
C TYR A 361 4.11 -12.73 7.84
N LYS A 362 3.94 -12.84 6.53
CA LYS A 362 2.87 -12.20 5.76
C LYS A 362 1.82 -13.28 5.52
N ALA A 363 0.65 -13.13 6.13
CA ALA A 363 -0.46 -14.05 5.96
C ALA A 363 -1.48 -13.47 4.98
N VAL A 364 -1.95 -14.32 4.05
CA VAL A 364 -3.03 -14.02 3.11
C VAL A 364 -4.28 -14.76 3.60
N LEU A 365 -5.30 -14.01 4.02
CA LEU A 365 -6.58 -14.53 4.50
C LEU A 365 -7.56 -14.73 3.32
N ASP A 366 -8.62 -15.51 3.54
CA ASP A 366 -9.59 -15.96 2.52
C ASP A 366 -10.30 -14.81 1.75
N ALA A 367 -10.34 -13.60 2.32
CA ALA A 367 -10.85 -12.38 1.67
C ALA A 367 -9.75 -11.51 1.02
N ALA A 368 -8.61 -12.10 0.63
CA ALA A 368 -7.41 -11.39 0.15
C ALA A 368 -6.86 -10.31 1.12
N THR A 369 -7.24 -10.40 2.40
CA THR A 369 -6.75 -9.51 3.44
C THR A 369 -5.33 -9.91 3.81
N LEU A 370 -4.39 -8.98 3.62
CA LEU A 370 -2.99 -9.16 3.98
C LEU A 370 -2.75 -8.69 5.42
N VAL A 371 -2.17 -9.57 6.23
CA VAL A 371 -1.80 -9.27 7.61
C VAL A 371 -0.34 -9.64 7.87
N ALA A 372 0.37 -8.80 8.62
CA ALA A 372 1.64 -9.18 9.20
C ALA A 372 1.37 -9.86 10.54
N VAL A 373 2.07 -10.96 10.80
CA VAL A 373 2.02 -11.67 12.08
C VAL A 373 3.42 -11.87 12.58
N LYS A 374 3.70 -11.39 13.80
CA LYS A 374 4.94 -11.68 14.52
C LYS A 374 4.64 -12.75 15.58
N ARG A 375 5.15 -13.96 15.35
CA ARG A 375 5.15 -15.03 16.35
C ARG A 375 6.37 -14.86 17.24
N LEU A 376 6.13 -14.57 18.51
CA LEU A 376 7.20 -14.43 19.49
C LEU A 376 7.73 -15.81 19.89
N LYS A 377 9.03 -15.90 20.16
CA LYS A 377 9.72 -17.14 20.56
C LYS A 377 10.22 -16.99 22.00
N ASP A 378 10.18 -18.08 22.76
CA ASP A 378 10.78 -18.19 24.10
C ASP A 378 10.25 -17.14 25.11
N VAL A 379 8.97 -16.78 25.03
CA VAL A 379 8.32 -15.86 25.98
C VAL A 379 7.93 -16.64 27.23
N THR A 380 8.74 -16.56 28.29
CA THR A 380 8.53 -17.24 29.58
C THR A 380 7.57 -16.50 30.53
N MET A 381 7.01 -15.38 30.08
CA MET A 381 6.10 -14.53 30.83
C MET A 381 4.70 -15.15 30.95
N ALA A 382 4.09 -15.04 32.12
CA ALA A 382 2.72 -15.50 32.34
C ALA A 382 1.71 -14.70 31.49
N ASP A 383 0.63 -15.36 31.05
CA ASP A 383 -0.38 -14.78 30.14
C ASP A 383 -0.96 -13.45 30.65
N ARG A 384 -1.18 -13.34 31.96
CA ARG A 384 -1.67 -12.13 32.61
C ARG A 384 -0.67 -10.97 32.47
N GLU A 385 0.58 -11.22 32.78
CA GLU A 385 1.64 -10.19 32.72
C GLU A 385 1.89 -9.77 31.26
N PHE A 386 1.86 -10.72 30.32
CA PHE A 386 1.98 -10.41 28.90
C PHE A 386 0.85 -9.50 28.42
N LYS A 387 -0.38 -9.81 28.82
CA LYS A 387 -1.57 -9.03 28.49
C LYS A 387 -1.47 -7.59 29.01
N GLU A 388 -1.12 -7.42 30.29
CA GLU A 388 -0.98 -6.09 30.91
C GLU A 388 0.08 -5.25 30.17
N LYS A 389 1.23 -5.86 29.82
CA LYS A 389 2.29 -5.16 29.08
C LYS A 389 1.92 -4.83 27.64
N ILE A 390 1.29 -5.77 26.92
CA ILE A 390 0.96 -5.55 25.51
C ILE A 390 -0.21 -4.58 25.33
N GLU A 391 -1.09 -4.45 26.32
CA GLU A 391 -2.13 -3.42 26.34
C GLU A 391 -1.55 -2.01 26.44
N VAL A 392 -0.50 -1.83 27.25
CA VAL A 392 0.24 -0.56 27.29
C VAL A 392 0.90 -0.27 25.94
N VAL A 393 1.57 -1.25 25.33
CA VAL A 393 2.22 -1.07 24.02
C VAL A 393 1.20 -0.81 22.91
N GLY A 394 0.07 -1.51 22.91
CA GLY A 394 -0.99 -1.34 21.92
C GLY A 394 -1.72 0.00 22.02
N ALA A 395 -1.62 0.69 23.16
CA ALA A 395 -2.14 2.04 23.38
C ALA A 395 -1.11 3.15 23.08
N MET A 396 0.15 2.82 22.81
CA MET A 396 1.17 3.81 22.47
C MET A 396 0.97 4.34 21.04
N ASP A 397 0.97 5.66 20.90
CA ASP A 397 1.04 6.35 19.62
C ASP A 397 2.36 7.10 19.54
N HIS A 398 3.28 6.62 18.70
CA HIS A 398 4.60 7.18 18.54
C HIS A 398 5.10 6.97 17.12
N GLU A 399 5.76 7.99 16.55
CA GLU A 399 6.19 8.00 15.16
C GLU A 399 7.01 6.75 14.81
N ASN A 400 7.92 6.32 15.70
CA ASN A 400 8.80 5.15 15.54
C ASN A 400 8.22 3.79 15.98
N LEU A 401 6.96 3.74 16.41
CA LEU A 401 6.29 2.49 16.77
C LEU A 401 5.33 2.08 15.67
N VAL A 402 5.38 0.81 15.28
CA VAL A 402 4.39 0.22 14.37
C VAL A 402 3.13 -0.08 15.20
N PRO A 403 1.96 0.53 14.92
CA PRO A 403 0.75 0.28 15.68
C PRO A 403 0.35 -1.19 15.61
N LEU A 404 -0.09 -1.71 16.76
CA LEU A 404 -0.62 -3.06 16.87
C LEU A 404 -2.12 -3.06 16.58
N ARG A 405 -2.56 -3.99 15.73
CA ARG A 405 -3.99 -4.19 15.42
C ARG A 405 -4.62 -5.20 16.37
N ALA A 406 -3.89 -6.26 16.69
CA ALA A 406 -4.33 -7.29 17.61
C ALA A 406 -3.17 -8.06 18.23
N TYR A 407 -3.47 -8.83 19.26
CA TYR A 407 -2.57 -9.83 19.84
C TYR A 407 -3.33 -11.11 20.18
N TYR A 408 -2.59 -12.22 20.27
CA TYR A 408 -3.08 -13.49 20.80
C TYR A 408 -2.11 -14.00 21.85
N CYS A 409 -2.66 -14.55 22.92
CA CYS A 409 -1.90 -15.07 24.05
C CYS A 409 -2.61 -16.31 24.59
N SER A 410 -1.93 -17.47 24.55
CA SER A 410 -2.42 -18.71 25.16
C SER A 410 -1.25 -19.66 25.43
N GLY A 411 -0.97 -19.93 26.71
CA GLY A 411 0.11 -20.85 27.11
C GLY A 411 1.46 -20.42 26.53
N ASP A 412 2.12 -21.25 25.74
CA ASP A 412 3.42 -20.92 25.13
C ASP A 412 3.32 -20.10 23.83
N GLU A 413 2.12 -19.83 23.33
CA GLU A 413 1.93 -19.12 22.07
C GLU A 413 1.56 -17.65 22.28
N LYS A 414 2.38 -16.78 21.68
CA LYS A 414 2.23 -15.32 21.71
C LYS A 414 2.37 -14.77 20.30
N LEU A 415 1.31 -14.15 19.79
CA LEU A 415 1.28 -13.53 18.47
C LEU A 415 0.99 -12.04 18.59
N LEU A 416 1.71 -11.24 17.82
CA LEU A 416 1.41 -9.83 17.60
C LEU A 416 0.99 -9.64 16.15
N VAL A 417 -0.07 -8.87 15.93
CA VAL A 417 -0.59 -8.56 14.61
C VAL A 417 -0.44 -7.05 14.39
N PRO A 418 0.73 -6.58 13.91
CA PRO A 418 0.92 -5.19 13.56
C PRO A 418 0.12 -4.78 12.32
N VAL A 419 -0.07 -3.46 12.15
CA VAL A 419 -0.66 -2.91 10.93
C VAL A 419 0.30 -3.15 9.76
N MET A 420 -0.09 -4.05 8.84
CA MET A 420 0.74 -4.50 7.71
C MET A 420 1.29 -3.35 6.85
N VAL A 421 0.48 -2.32 6.59
CA VAL A 421 0.87 -1.14 5.81
C VAL A 421 2.07 -0.43 6.44
N GLU A 422 2.06 -0.33 7.77
CA GLU A 422 3.09 0.35 8.54
C GLU A 422 4.37 -0.49 8.66
N VAL A 423 4.23 -1.82 8.71
CA VAL A 423 5.37 -2.75 8.59
C VAL A 423 6.07 -2.57 7.25
N VAL A 424 5.31 -2.47 6.15
CA VAL A 424 5.88 -2.25 4.81
C VAL A 424 6.57 -0.89 4.72
N ARG A 425 5.96 0.18 5.25
CA ARG A 425 6.58 1.52 5.33
C ARG A 425 7.95 1.46 6.01
N ARG A 426 8.03 0.84 7.18
CA ARG A 426 9.28 0.78 7.96
C ARG A 426 10.35 -0.09 7.31
N ILE A 427 9.97 -1.19 6.65
CA ILE A 427 10.92 -1.99 5.87
C ILE A 427 11.48 -1.20 4.68
N GLN A 428 10.64 -0.40 4.01
CA GLN A 428 11.07 0.44 2.91
C GLN A 428 12.01 1.56 3.38
N GLU A 429 11.74 2.17 4.54
CA GLU A 429 12.64 3.16 5.16
C GLU A 429 14.00 2.56 5.54
N LEU A 430 14.01 1.35 6.11
CA LEU A 430 15.25 0.65 6.47
C LEU A 430 16.05 0.14 5.25
N ARG A 431 15.41 0.00 4.09
CA ARG A 431 16.08 -0.41 2.83
C ARG A 431 16.63 0.77 2.02
N GLN A 432 16.38 2.01 2.41
CA GLN A 432 17.04 3.16 1.78
C GLN A 432 18.47 3.27 2.31
N PRO A 433 19.51 3.15 1.47
CA PRO A 433 20.88 3.43 1.89
C PRO A 433 21.04 4.94 2.02
N GLY A 434 21.27 5.41 3.25
CA GLY A 434 21.71 6.78 3.53
C GLY A 434 20.63 7.70 4.10
N SER A 435 20.35 7.54 5.38
CA SER A 435 20.05 8.69 6.24
C SER A 435 21.11 8.68 7.34
N GLU A 436 22.13 9.52 7.19
CA GLU A 436 23.00 9.88 8.31
C GLU A 436 22.13 10.39 9.45
N LEU A 437 22.27 9.74 10.61
CA LEU A 437 21.97 10.33 11.90
C LEU A 437 22.82 11.61 11.99
N VAL A 438 22.18 12.76 11.97
CA VAL A 438 22.78 13.97 12.52
C VAL A 438 22.27 14.06 13.96
N ASP A 439 23.22 14.00 14.88
CA ASP A 439 23.07 14.12 16.34
C ASP A 439 22.30 15.38 16.78
#